data_AF-A0A9D1HF78-F1
#
_entry.id   AF-A0A9D1HF78-F1
#
_cell.length_a   1.000
_cell.length_b   1.000
_cell.length_c   1.000
_cell.angle_alpha   90.00
_cell.angle_beta   90.00
_cell.angle_gamma   90.00
#
_symmetry.space_group_name_H-M   'P 1'
#
loop_
_entity.id
_entity.type
_entity.pdbx_description
1 polymer ?
#
loop_
_entity_poly.entity_id
_entity_poly.type
_entity_poly.pdbx_seq_one_letter_code
_entity_poly.pdbx_strand_id
1 'polypeptide(L)' 'MREEKLYIKLDGYEQSILVRALNDLRNSLLENARSTDAVDELIIKTANAKRKTVRGKENYEER' A
#
# COMPACT_ATOMS: atom_id res chain seq x y z
N MET A 1 -20.26 -17.14 11.00
CA MET A 1 -18.83 -17.33 10.68
C MET A 1 -18.14 -15.99 10.93
N ARG A 2 -17.17 -15.88 11.84
CA ARG A 2 -16.41 -14.63 12.00
C ARG A 2 -15.41 -14.58 10.85
N GLU A 3 -15.46 -13.52 10.03
CA GLU A 3 -14.45 -13.29 9.00
C GLU A 3 -13.10 -13.05 9.68
N GLU A 4 -12.12 -13.91 9.39
CA GLU A 4 -10.75 -13.71 9.86
C GLU A 4 -10.12 -12.54 9.09
N LYS A 5 -9.73 -11.50 9.82
CA LYS A 5 -9.08 -10.31 9.25
C LYS A 5 -7.59 -10.38 9.54
N LEU A 6 -6.78 -10.46 8.48
CA LEU A 6 -5.34 -10.29 8.56
C LEU A 6 -4.98 -8.81 8.44
N TYR A 7 -4.19 -8.30 9.39
CA TYR A 7 -3.70 -6.91 9.36
C TYR A 7 -2.19 -6.91 9.10
N ILE A 8 -1.78 -6.27 8.01
CA ILE A 8 -0.37 -6.03 7.68
C ILE A 8 -0.06 -4.56 8.01
N LYS A 9 1.01 -4.32 8.76
CA LYS A 9 1.53 -2.96 8.98
C LYS A 9 2.64 -2.74 7.97
N LEU A 10 2.50 -1.69 7.17
CA LEU A 10 3.52 -1.24 6.24
C LEU A 10 4.21 -0.01 6.81
N ASP A 11 5.54 0.04 6.73
CA ASP A 11 6.28 1.27 6.95
C ASP A 11 6.13 2.24 5.76
N GLY A 12 6.71 3.43 5.86
CA GLY A 12 6.60 4.44 4.79
C GLY A 12 7.28 4.03 3.48
N TYR A 13 8.31 3.20 3.55
CA TYR A 13 9.04 2.71 2.38
C TYR A 13 8.26 1.59 1.70
N GLU A 14 7.79 0.60 2.45
CA GLU A 14 6.92 -0.48 1.96
C GLU A 14 5.62 0.06 1.35
N GLN A 15 5.00 1.06 1.99
CA GLN A 15 3.83 1.75 1.44
C GLN A 15 4.15 2.40 0.08
N SER A 16 5.33 3.00 -0.05
CA SER A 16 5.76 3.64 -1.30
C SER A 16 6.01 2.62 -2.42
N ILE A 17 6.60 1.46 -2.09
CA ILE A 17 6.75 0.33 -3.02
C ILE A 17 5.38 -0.15 -3.49
N LEU A 18 4.44 -0.35 -2.56
CA LEU A 18 3.12 -0.86 -2.88
C LEU A 18 2.34 0.10 -3.78
N VAL A 19 2.38 1.41 -3.52
CA VAL A 19 1.77 2.42 -4.40
C VAL A 19 2.39 2.40 -5.80
N ARG A 20 3.71 2.22 -5.91
CA ARG A 20 4.39 2.12 -7.21
C ARG A 20 3.92 0.89 -7.98
N ALA A 21 3.91 -0.29 -7.33
CA ALA A 21 3.44 -1.52 -7.95
C ALA A 21 1.97 -1.44 -8.41
N LEU A 22 1.10 -0.81 -7.61
CA LEU A 22 -0.29 -0.58 -8.00
C LEU A 22 -0.43 0.37 -9.19
N ASN A 23 0.42 1.40 -9.29
CA ASN A 23 0.46 2.28 -10.46
C ASN A 23 0.91 1.54 -11.72
N ASP A 24 1.92 0.68 -11.62
CA ASP A 24 2.39 -0.12 -12.75
C ASP A 24 1.29 -1.09 -13.23
N LEU A 25 0.56 -1.71 -12.29
CA LEU A 25 -0.60 -2.54 -12.60
C LEU A 25 -1.72 -1.72 -13.28
N ARG A 26 -2.05 -0.54 -12.76
CA ARG A 26 -3.05 0.35 -13.39
C ARG A 26 -2.66 0.69 -14.82
N ASN A 27 -1.40 1.05 -15.06
CA ASN A 27 -0.91 1.41 -16.38
C ASN A 27 -1.03 0.21 -17.34
N SER A 28 -0.64 -0.99 -16.90
CA SER A 28 -0.82 -2.21 -17.71
C SER A 28 -2.28 -2.50 -18.03
N LEU A 29 -3.21 -2.31 -17.08
CA LEU A 29 -4.65 -2.49 -17.33
C LEU A 29 -5.19 -1.46 -18.34
N LEU A 30 -4.75 -0.21 -18.25
CA LEU A 30 -5.11 0.83 -19.22
C LEU A 30 -4.61 0.51 -20.63
N GLU A 31 -3.36 0.03 -20.77
CA GLU A 31 -2.80 -0.43 -22.04
C GLU A 31 -3.61 -1.58 -22.65
N ASN A 32 -4.17 -2.45 -21.79
CA ASN A 32 -5.03 -3.56 -22.21
C ASN A 32 -6.52 -3.16 -22.36
N ALA A 33 -6.86 -1.88 -22.27
CA ALA A 33 -8.24 -1.36 -22.30
C ALA A 33 -9.18 -2.04 -21.29
N ARG A 34 -8.66 -2.40 -20.11
CA ARG A 34 -9.40 -3.01 -19.00
C ARG A 34 -9.77 -1.98 -17.94
N SER A 35 -10.84 -2.23 -17.18
CA SER A 35 -11.23 -1.38 -16.05
C SER A 35 -10.15 -1.38 -14.96
N THR A 36 -9.91 -0.20 -14.39
CA THR A 36 -8.97 0.03 -13.30
C THR A 36 -9.64 0.41 -11.98
N ASP A 37 -10.98 0.47 -11.94
CA ASP A 37 -11.73 1.03 -10.80
C ASP A 37 -11.31 0.40 -9.46
N ALA A 38 -11.14 -0.92 -9.45
CA ALA A 38 -10.70 -1.65 -8.27
C ALA A 38 -9.26 -1.31 -7.85
N VAL A 39 -8.35 -1.10 -8.81
CA VAL A 39 -6.96 -0.73 -8.55
C VAL A 39 -6.87 0.72 -8.10
N ASP A 40 -7.66 1.61 -8.69
CA ASP A 40 -7.72 3.02 -8.33
C ASP A 40 -8.20 3.20 -6.88
N GLU A 41 -9.22 2.44 -6.46
CA GLU A 41 -9.64 2.40 -5.06
C GLU A 41 -8.51 1.95 -4.11
N LEU A 42 -7.74 0.93 -4.50
CA LEU A 42 -6.63 0.43 -3.68
C LEU A 42 -5.49 1.45 -3.59
N ILE A 43 -5.20 2.19 -4.67
CA ILE A 43 -4.23 3.28 -4.66
C ILE A 43 -4.69 4.37 -3.69
N ILE A 44 -5.95 4.80 -3.76
CA ILE A 44 -6.52 5.82 -2.87
C ILE A 44 -6.45 5.36 -1.42
N LYS A 45 -6.89 4.13 -1.11
CA LYS A 45 -6.86 3.56 0.25
C LYS A 45 -5.44 3.47 0.78
N THR A 46 -4.50 3.00 -0.04
CA THR A 46 -3.09 2.87 0.35
C THR A 46 -2.44 4.23 0.55
N ALA A 47 -2.61 5.17 -0.39
CA ALA A 47 -1.98 6.49 -0.34
C ALA A 47 -2.50 7.34 0.83
N ASN A 48 -3.79 7.21 1.16
CA ASN A 48 -4.40 7.90 2.29
C ASN A 48 -4.26 7.17 3.63
N ALA A 49 -3.72 5.94 3.64
CA ALA A 49 -3.48 5.24 4.89
C ALA A 49 -2.53 6.07 5.75
N LYS A 50 -2.96 6.37 6.99
CA LYS A 50 -2.22 7.22 7.92
C LYS A 50 -0.83 6.62 8.15
N ARG A 51 0.20 7.34 7.70
CA ARG A 51 1.58 7.04 8.10
C ARG A 51 1.68 7.29 9.60
N LYS A 52 1.99 6.26 10.38
CA LYS A 52 2.50 6.49 11.73
C LYS A 52 3.89 7.08 11.57
N THR A 53 4.00 8.41 11.59
CA THR A 53 5.30 9.07 11.74
C THR A 53 5.85 8.65 13.10
N VAL A 54 6.88 7.79 13.11
CA VAL A 54 7.64 7.50 14.31
C VAL A 54 8.40 8.78 14.66
N ARG A 55 7.76 9.66 15.43
CA ARG A 55 8.35 10.92 15.87
C ARG A 55 9.26 10.61 17.06
N GLY A 56 10.47 10.14 16.76
CA GLY A 56 11.57 10.00 17.71
C GLY A 56 11.55 8.73 18.56
N LYS A 57 12.70 8.04 18.52
CA LYS A 57 13.12 6.86 19.28
C LYS A 57 12.49 5.54 18.86
N GLU A 58 13.24 4.74 18.10
CA GLU A 58 13.78 3.49 18.64
C GLU A 58 14.89 2.98 17.72
N ASN A 59 15.96 2.57 18.38
CA ASN A 59 17.17 2.03 17.80
C ASN A 59 16.81 0.83 16.92
N TYR A 60 17.29 0.81 15.68
CA TYR A 60 17.51 -0.46 14.99
C TYR A 60 18.71 -1.12 15.69
N GLU A 61 18.43 -1.79 16.80
CA GLU A 61 19.35 -2.75 17.40
C GLU A 61 19.58 -3.86 16.38
N GLU A 62 20.81 -3.85 15.85
CA GLU A 62 21.64 -4.99 15.50
C GLU A 62 20.95 -6.36 15.55
N ARG A 63 20.75 -6.95 14.37
CA ARG A 63 20.84 -8.39 14.15
C ARG A 63 21.49 -8.69 12.81
#